data_AF-A0A183HJ35-F1
#
_entry.id   AF-A0A183HJ35-F1
#
_cell.length_a   1.000
_cell.length_b   1.000
_cell.length_c   1.000
_cell.angle_alpha   90.00
_cell.angle_beta   90.00
_cell.angle_gamma   90.00
#
_symmetry.space_group_name_H-M   'P 1'
#
loop_
_entity.id
_entity.type
_entity.pdbx_description
1 polymer ?
#
loop_
_entity_poly.entity_id
_entity_poly.type
_entity_poly.pdbx_seq_one_letter_code
_entity_poly.pdbx_strand_id
1 'polypeptide(L)'
;MRSIIEKFIIQKAAEHNCLLDCWNISCHRQSDLSLRTKDYILSYVMQSLEEAILDLRFAQLDQGAVEALLRCQNLPVRSECDVLRIALMYYLRRNGHVNMQSLLNVVRYNCGTEVLMRMRQDIHYVDDEEIRFCFEQNCAYGLWQAERHTYDPNIWPITEILPPRGNPNADCDWITAQFYSLVRYTTEPFRYTILRPTTEPFQ
;
A
#
# COMPACT_ATOMS: atom_id res chain seq x y z
N MET A 1 6.53 10.79 33.32
CA MET A 1 6.38 9.39 32.85
C MET A 1 6.17 9.31 31.33
N ARG A 2 5.14 9.96 30.75
CA ARG A 2 4.89 10.01 29.29
C ARG A 2 6.12 10.32 28.41
N SER A 3 6.87 11.38 28.72
CA SER A 3 8.08 11.75 27.96
C SER A 3 9.16 10.66 27.93
N ILE A 4 9.28 9.85 29.00
CA ILE A 4 10.26 8.77 29.06
C ILE A 4 9.84 7.63 28.13
N ILE A 5 8.54 7.29 28.15
CA ILE A 5 7.96 6.27 27.25
C ILE A 5 8.11 6.69 25.79
N GLU A 6 7.80 7.95 25.47
CA GLU A 6 7.95 8.47 24.10
C GLU A 6 9.40 8.41 23.62
N LYS A 7 10.38 8.80 24.46
CA LYS A 7 11.81 8.66 24.13
C LYS A 7 12.22 7.20 23.92
N PHE A 8 11.71 6.29 24.75
CA PHE A 8 11.97 4.87 24.63
C PHE A 8 11.41 4.30 23.32
N ILE A 9 10.19 4.67 22.95
CA ILE A 9 9.57 4.25 21.68
C ILE A 9 10.37 4.80 20.49
N ILE A 10 10.80 6.06 20.52
CA ILE A 10 11.65 6.64 19.46
C ILE A 10 12.96 5.85 19.34
N GLN A 11 13.59 5.54 20.48
CA GLN A 11 14.83 4.74 20.49
C GLN A 11 14.60 3.34 19.91
N LYS A 12 13.47 2.70 20.23
CA LYS A 12 13.09 1.39 19.68
C LYS A 12 12.72 1.44 18.22
N ALA A 13 12.09 2.50 17.75
CA ALA A 13 11.78 2.68 16.33
C ALA A 13 13.05 2.81 15.48
N ALA A 14 14.16 3.30 16.04
CA ALA A 14 15.46 3.29 15.36
C ALA A 14 16.06 1.89 15.21
N GLU A 15 15.56 0.88 15.93
CA GLU A 15 15.95 -0.53 15.76
C GLU A 15 15.03 -1.18 14.72
N HIS A 16 15.57 -1.66 13.58
CA HIS A 16 14.79 -2.24 12.47
C HIS A 16 13.80 -3.31 12.92
N ASN A 17 14.17 -4.13 13.91
CA ASN A 17 13.31 -5.19 14.44
C ASN A 17 12.05 -4.67 15.16
N CYS A 18 12.02 -3.43 15.63
CA CYS A 18 10.89 -2.89 16.39
C CYS A 18 10.14 -1.77 15.65
N LEU A 19 10.65 -1.34 14.48
CA LEU A 19 10.11 -0.20 13.72
C LEU A 19 8.63 -0.39 13.37
N LEU A 20 8.25 -1.54 12.82
CA LEU A 20 6.87 -1.83 12.44
C LEU A 20 5.92 -1.88 13.63
N ASP A 21 6.36 -2.42 14.77
CA ASP A 21 5.55 -2.44 16.01
C ASP A 21 5.35 -1.02 16.54
N CYS A 22 6.42 -0.22 16.56
CA CYS A 22 6.36 1.19 16.97
C CYS A 22 5.43 1.99 16.04
N TRP A 23 5.49 1.72 14.73
CA TRP A 23 4.59 2.33 13.76
C TRP A 23 3.14 1.95 14.04
N ASN A 24 2.84 0.67 14.20
CA ASN A 24 1.48 0.20 14.46
C ASN A 24 0.89 0.81 15.73
N ILE A 25 1.68 0.84 16.82
CA ILE A 25 1.30 1.49 18.09
C ILE A 25 1.06 2.99 17.90
N SER A 26 1.86 3.67 17.07
CA SER A 26 1.72 5.11 16.83
C SER A 26 0.44 5.47 16.06
N CYS A 27 0.00 4.58 15.17
CA CYS A 27 -1.21 4.74 14.36
C CYS A 27 -2.49 4.25 15.06
N HIS A 28 -2.38 3.53 16.18
CA HIS A 28 -3.54 3.05 16.91
C HIS A 28 -4.42 4.23 17.37
N ARG A 29 -5.75 4.08 17.27
CA ARG A 29 -6.72 5.16 17.58
C ARG A 29 -6.64 5.66 19.02
N GLN A 30 -6.22 4.80 19.94
CA GLN A 30 -6.05 5.13 21.37
C GLN A 30 -4.60 5.49 21.72
N SER A 31 -3.75 5.74 20.72
CA SER A 31 -2.35 6.07 20.95
C SER A 31 -2.20 7.49 21.49
N ASP A 32 -1.85 7.59 22.77
CA ASP A 32 -1.58 8.86 23.47
C ASP A 32 -0.20 9.46 23.14
N LEU A 33 0.51 8.96 22.12
CA LEU A 33 1.80 9.52 21.72
C LEU A 33 1.63 10.93 21.16
N SER A 34 2.55 11.84 21.52
CA SER A 34 2.60 13.17 20.93
C SER A 34 2.82 13.12 19.41
N LEU A 35 2.31 14.11 18.67
CA LEU A 35 2.48 14.22 17.22
C LEU A 35 3.95 14.15 16.82
N ARG A 36 4.82 14.87 17.54
CA ARG A 36 6.26 14.85 17.34
C ARG A 36 6.87 13.44 17.42
N THR A 37 6.40 12.62 18.35
CA THR A 37 6.85 11.23 18.48
C THR A 37 6.42 10.40 17.28
N LYS A 38 5.18 10.58 16.81
CA LYS A 38 4.66 9.92 15.60
C LYS A 38 5.46 10.34 14.35
N ASP A 39 5.81 11.62 14.24
CA ASP A 39 6.62 12.16 13.14
C ASP A 39 8.02 11.55 13.09
N TYR A 40 8.67 11.38 14.25
CA TYR A 40 9.97 10.68 14.31
C TYR A 40 9.85 9.23 13.85
N ILE A 41 8.86 8.49 14.34
CA ILE A 41 8.65 7.08 13.95
C ILE A 41 8.37 7.00 12.44
N LEU A 42 7.47 7.83 11.92
CA LEU A 42 7.17 7.91 10.49
C LEU A 42 8.44 8.21 9.68
N SER A 43 9.30 9.11 10.15
CA SER A 43 10.55 9.42 9.46
C SER A 43 11.47 8.20 9.31
N TYR A 44 11.54 7.34 10.33
CA TYR A 44 12.29 6.08 10.25
C TYR A 44 11.63 5.08 9.30
N VAL A 45 10.29 4.95 9.33
CA VAL A 45 9.55 4.10 8.37
C VAL A 45 9.80 4.54 6.94
N MET A 46 9.81 5.86 6.69
CA MET A 46 10.00 6.43 5.35
C MET A 46 11.44 6.29 4.86
N GLN A 47 12.43 6.37 5.77
CA GLN A 47 13.84 6.14 5.45
C GLN A 47 14.12 4.67 5.10
N SER A 48 13.46 3.74 5.79
CA SER A 48 13.58 2.30 5.56
C SER A 48 12.37 1.72 4.82
N LEU A 49 11.77 2.47 3.88
CA LEU A 49 10.48 2.10 3.30
C LEU A 49 10.50 0.73 2.61
N GLU A 50 11.54 0.46 1.82
CA GLU A 50 11.71 -0.82 1.13
C GLU A 50 11.78 -1.98 2.13
N GLU A 51 12.69 -1.90 3.10
CA GLU A 51 12.84 -2.91 4.14
C GLU A 51 11.53 -3.12 4.93
N ALA A 52 10.86 -2.02 5.29
CA ALA A 52 9.61 -2.05 6.04
C ALA A 52 8.48 -2.73 5.26
N ILE A 53 8.35 -2.47 3.95
CA ILE A 53 7.32 -3.08 3.10
C ILE A 53 7.67 -4.52 2.77
N LEU A 54 8.94 -4.87 2.60
CA LEU A 54 9.36 -6.24 2.27
C LEU A 54 9.41 -7.17 3.48
N ASP A 55 9.43 -6.65 4.71
CA ASP A 55 9.28 -7.43 5.94
C ASP A 55 7.94 -8.19 5.94
N LEU A 56 7.99 -9.50 6.26
CA LEU A 56 6.81 -10.36 6.36
C LEU A 56 5.78 -9.85 7.38
N ARG A 57 6.24 -9.14 8.42
CA ARG A 57 5.39 -8.54 9.46
C ARG A 57 4.61 -7.34 8.96
N PHE A 58 4.95 -6.77 7.80
CA PHE A 58 4.16 -5.70 7.19
C PHE A 58 2.69 -6.11 6.99
N ALA A 59 2.45 -7.37 6.62
CA ALA A 59 1.10 -7.92 6.47
C ALA A 59 0.35 -8.12 7.81
N GLN A 60 1.06 -8.03 8.93
CA GLN A 60 0.48 -8.15 10.28
C GLN A 60 0.05 -6.78 10.85
N LEU A 61 0.47 -5.68 10.23
CA LEU A 61 0.05 -4.34 10.63
C LEU A 61 -1.46 -4.17 10.51
N ASP A 62 -2.01 -3.33 11.39
CA ASP A 62 -3.38 -2.89 11.27
C ASP A 62 -3.55 -2.10 9.97
N GLN A 63 -4.68 -2.30 9.28
CA GLN A 63 -4.96 -1.61 8.03
C GLN A 63 -4.86 -0.09 8.19
N GLY A 64 -5.28 0.46 9.35
CA GLY A 64 -5.16 1.89 9.63
C GLY A 64 -3.71 2.39 9.62
N ALA A 65 -2.73 1.59 10.03
CA ALA A 65 -1.31 1.96 10.01
C ALA A 65 -0.74 1.93 8.59
N VAL A 66 -1.13 0.94 7.78
CA VAL A 66 -0.77 0.87 6.35
C VAL A 66 -1.38 2.04 5.59
N GLU A 67 -2.66 2.31 5.79
CA GLU A 67 -3.30 3.44 5.13
C GLU A 67 -2.73 4.79 5.58
N ALA A 68 -2.34 4.94 6.86
CA ALA A 68 -1.69 6.15 7.34
C ALA A 68 -0.36 6.40 6.60
N LEU A 69 0.45 5.35 6.40
CA LEU A 69 1.69 5.42 5.63
C LEU A 69 1.40 5.77 4.16
N LEU A 70 0.46 5.06 3.54
CA LEU A 70 0.11 5.27 2.13
C LEU A 70 -0.60 6.60 1.85
N ARG A 71 -1.11 7.31 2.88
CA ARG A 71 -1.67 8.67 2.75
C ARG A 71 -0.61 9.77 2.84
N CYS A 72 0.63 9.46 3.25
CA CYS A 72 1.70 10.44 3.32
C CYS A 72 1.94 11.15 1.98
N GLN A 73 2.06 12.47 2.02
CA GLN A 73 2.23 13.32 0.81
C GLN A 73 3.59 13.10 0.14
N ASN A 74 4.61 12.86 0.95
CA ASN A 74 6.01 12.72 0.56
C ASN A 74 6.45 11.25 0.48
N LEU A 75 5.52 10.32 0.24
CA LEU A 75 5.83 8.91 0.04
C LEU A 75 6.84 8.77 -1.11
N PRO A 76 7.99 8.07 -0.93
CA PRO A 76 9.03 7.96 -1.96
C PRO A 76 8.62 6.93 -3.03
N VAL A 77 7.68 7.33 -3.88
CA VAL A 77 7.13 6.55 -4.99
C VAL A 77 7.30 7.29 -6.31
N ARG A 78 7.28 6.57 -7.43
CA ARG A 78 7.39 7.17 -8.78
C ARG A 78 6.08 7.73 -9.26
N SER A 79 4.99 7.05 -8.94
CA SER A 79 3.63 7.48 -9.25
C SER A 79 2.60 6.80 -8.34
N GLU A 80 1.34 7.18 -8.50
CA GLU A 80 0.22 6.51 -7.82
C GLU A 80 0.09 5.02 -8.17
N CYS A 81 0.67 4.55 -9.29
CA CYS A 81 0.76 3.11 -9.58
C CYS A 81 1.51 2.36 -8.47
N ASP A 82 2.57 2.95 -7.93
CA ASP A 82 3.35 2.31 -6.87
C ASP A 82 2.59 2.29 -5.55
N VAL A 83 1.81 3.34 -5.25
CA VAL A 83 0.90 3.37 -4.09
C VAL A 83 -0.11 2.23 -4.20
N LEU A 84 -0.73 2.07 -5.37
CA LEU A 84 -1.65 0.97 -5.65
C LEU A 84 -0.95 -0.38 -5.46
N ARG A 85 0.24 -0.57 -6.03
CA ARG A 85 0.99 -1.82 -5.91
C ARG A 85 1.31 -2.16 -4.47
N ILE A 86 1.73 -1.20 -3.65
CA ILE A 86 1.98 -1.44 -2.22
C ILE A 86 0.69 -1.86 -1.51
N ALA A 87 -0.44 -1.19 -1.79
CA ALA A 87 -1.73 -1.59 -1.26
C ALA A 87 -2.13 -3.02 -1.68
N LEU A 88 -1.93 -3.38 -2.95
CA LEU A 88 -2.18 -4.73 -3.46
C LEU A 88 -1.24 -5.78 -2.86
N MET A 89 0.04 -5.46 -2.66
CA MET A 89 0.98 -6.35 -1.97
C MET A 89 0.51 -6.66 -0.54
N TYR A 90 0.01 -5.65 0.18
CA TYR A 90 -0.59 -5.83 1.51
C TYR A 90 -1.84 -6.72 1.45
N TYR A 91 -2.77 -6.45 0.52
CA TYR A 91 -3.96 -7.27 0.29
C TYR A 91 -3.60 -8.74 0.04
N LEU A 92 -2.68 -8.99 -0.90
CA LEU A 92 -2.27 -10.34 -1.31
C LEU A 92 -1.67 -11.12 -0.14
N ARG A 93 -0.77 -10.49 0.62
CA ARG A 93 -0.13 -11.13 1.78
C ARG A 93 -1.09 -11.38 2.95
N ARG A 94 -2.23 -10.69 3.01
CA ARG A 94 -3.31 -10.96 3.98
C ARG A 94 -4.38 -11.89 3.43
N ASN A 95 -4.17 -12.50 2.26
CA ASN A 95 -5.16 -13.35 1.60
C ASN A 95 -6.53 -12.64 1.49
N GLY A 96 -6.53 -11.34 1.18
CA GLY A 96 -7.73 -10.53 1.02
C GLY A 96 -8.47 -10.12 2.29
N HIS A 97 -7.98 -10.43 3.49
CA HIS A 97 -8.64 -10.06 4.76
C HIS A 97 -8.43 -8.57 5.12
N VAL A 98 -8.97 -7.67 4.30
CA VAL A 98 -8.88 -6.22 4.44
C VAL A 98 -10.19 -5.57 3.99
N ASN A 99 -10.46 -4.35 4.43
CA ASN A 99 -11.51 -3.53 3.81
C ASN A 99 -10.95 -2.94 2.51
N MET A 100 -11.29 -3.56 1.37
CA MET A 100 -10.67 -3.21 0.08
C MET A 100 -11.01 -1.80 -0.38
N GLN A 101 -12.26 -1.35 -0.16
CA GLN A 101 -12.66 0.01 -0.49
C GLN A 101 -11.82 1.05 0.25
N SER A 102 -11.66 0.92 1.56
CA SER A 102 -10.87 1.84 2.38
C SER A 102 -9.40 1.82 2.00
N LEU A 103 -8.87 0.63 1.68
CA LEU A 103 -7.49 0.46 1.28
C LEU A 103 -7.22 1.13 -0.09
N LEU A 104 -8.12 0.97 -1.07
CA LEU A 104 -7.98 1.61 -2.38
C LEU A 104 -8.24 3.13 -2.37
N ASN A 105 -8.97 3.64 -1.38
CA ASN A 105 -9.19 5.09 -1.19
C ASN A 105 -7.90 5.86 -0.84
N VAL A 106 -6.78 5.17 -0.52
CA VAL A 106 -5.50 5.86 -0.28
C VAL A 106 -4.83 6.32 -1.57
N VAL A 107 -5.21 5.75 -2.72
CA VAL A 107 -4.68 6.06 -4.06
C VAL A 107 -5.39 7.30 -4.62
N ARG A 108 -4.65 8.14 -5.34
CA ARG A 108 -5.19 9.34 -5.99
C ARG A 108 -5.43 9.05 -7.48
N TYR A 109 -6.70 9.05 -7.88
CA TYR A 109 -7.13 8.67 -9.23
C TYR A 109 -7.19 9.85 -10.22
N ASN A 110 -6.87 11.06 -9.76
CA ASN A 110 -6.68 12.26 -10.58
C ASN A 110 -5.29 12.32 -11.26
N CYS A 111 -4.73 11.16 -11.63
CA CYS A 111 -3.34 10.99 -12.08
C CYS A 111 -3.15 10.88 -13.60
N GLY A 112 -4.19 11.19 -14.38
CA GLY A 112 -4.16 11.15 -15.85
C GLY A 112 -4.40 9.74 -16.43
N THR A 113 -4.85 9.70 -17.68
CA THR A 113 -5.35 8.47 -18.32
C THR A 113 -4.28 7.38 -18.44
N GLU A 114 -3.03 7.73 -18.75
CA GLU A 114 -1.97 6.74 -18.91
C GLU A 114 -1.70 5.98 -17.60
N VAL A 115 -1.64 6.69 -16.47
CA VAL A 115 -1.41 6.10 -15.15
C VAL A 115 -2.59 5.21 -14.77
N LEU A 116 -3.83 5.66 -15.00
CA LEU A 116 -5.03 4.87 -14.76
C LEU A 116 -5.08 3.57 -15.59
N MET A 117 -4.64 3.62 -16.86
CA MET A 117 -4.58 2.42 -17.71
C MET A 117 -3.58 1.40 -17.17
N ARG A 118 -2.42 1.85 -16.67
CA ARG A 118 -1.44 0.96 -16.02
C ARG A 118 -1.98 0.38 -14.72
N MET A 119 -2.66 1.18 -13.90
CA MET A 119 -3.34 0.69 -12.69
C MET A 119 -4.37 -0.37 -13.01
N ARG A 120 -5.20 -0.16 -14.04
CA ARG A 120 -6.21 -1.14 -14.49
C ARG A 120 -5.55 -2.46 -14.91
N GLN A 121 -4.39 -2.42 -15.58
CA GLN A 121 -3.63 -3.63 -15.90
C GLN A 121 -3.18 -4.36 -14.63
N ASP A 122 -2.63 -3.63 -13.64
CA ASP A 122 -2.20 -4.21 -12.36
C ASP A 122 -3.38 -4.86 -11.60
N ILE A 123 -4.55 -4.23 -11.63
CA ILE A 123 -5.80 -4.78 -11.07
C ILE A 123 -6.22 -6.07 -11.78
N HIS A 124 -6.13 -6.11 -13.11
CA HIS A 124 -6.42 -7.32 -13.88
C HIS A 124 -5.46 -8.47 -13.58
N TYR A 125 -4.19 -8.18 -13.32
CA TYR A 125 -3.20 -9.20 -12.96
C TYR A 125 -3.52 -9.89 -11.62
N VAL A 126 -4.12 -9.19 -10.68
CA VAL A 126 -4.56 -9.78 -9.39
C VAL A 126 -5.74 -10.74 -9.56
N ASP A 127 -6.53 -10.56 -10.62
CA ASP A 127 -7.69 -11.39 -10.98
C ASP A 127 -8.73 -11.55 -9.86
N ASP A 128 -9.03 -10.48 -9.12
CA ASP A 128 -10.06 -10.47 -8.06
C ASP A 128 -11.22 -9.53 -8.43
N GLU A 129 -12.47 -9.99 -8.27
CA GLU A 129 -13.67 -9.23 -8.63
C GLU A 129 -13.99 -8.08 -7.67
N GLU A 130 -13.77 -8.26 -6.36
CA GLU A 130 -14.00 -7.21 -5.36
C GLU A 130 -13.03 -6.04 -5.59
N ILE A 131 -11.76 -6.37 -5.84
CA ILE A 131 -10.72 -5.40 -6.19
C ILE A 131 -11.11 -4.60 -7.43
N ARG A 132 -11.53 -5.29 -8.49
CA ARG A 132 -11.99 -4.66 -9.74
C ARG A 132 -13.14 -3.70 -9.49
N PHE A 133 -14.13 -4.13 -8.73
CA PHE A 133 -15.30 -3.30 -8.40
C PHE A 133 -14.92 -2.04 -7.61
N CYS A 134 -14.14 -2.18 -6.53
CA CYS A 134 -13.68 -1.05 -5.73
C CYS A 134 -12.79 -0.09 -6.52
N PHE A 135 -11.96 -0.60 -7.43
CA PHE A 135 -11.12 0.22 -8.30
C PHE A 135 -11.95 1.09 -9.25
N GLU A 136 -12.94 0.52 -9.93
CA GLU A 136 -13.79 1.28 -10.86
C GLU A 136 -14.62 2.35 -10.14
N GLN A 137 -15.14 2.05 -8.94
CA GLN A 137 -15.82 3.06 -8.11
C GLN A 137 -14.91 4.24 -7.77
N ASN A 138 -13.67 3.94 -7.37
CA ASN A 138 -12.68 4.97 -7.03
C ASN A 138 -12.24 5.78 -8.25
N CYS A 139 -12.08 5.14 -9.42
CA CYS A 139 -11.78 5.83 -10.67
C CYS A 139 -12.90 6.81 -11.05
N ALA A 140 -14.16 6.38 -10.96
CA ALA A 140 -15.30 7.24 -11.25
C ALA A 140 -15.34 8.46 -10.31
N TYR A 141 -15.07 8.25 -9.02
CA TYR A 141 -15.00 9.34 -8.05
C TYR A 141 -13.83 10.30 -8.32
N GLY A 142 -12.65 9.78 -8.64
CA GLY A 142 -11.48 10.60 -8.98
C GLY A 142 -11.65 11.42 -10.27
N LEU A 143 -12.31 10.85 -11.28
CA LEU A 143 -12.67 11.56 -12.51
C LEU A 143 -13.66 12.70 -12.21
N TRP A 144 -14.71 12.42 -11.46
CA TRP A 144 -15.66 13.45 -11.02
C TRP A 144 -14.97 14.58 -10.26
N GLN A 145 -14.00 14.26 -9.38
CA GLN A 145 -13.19 15.25 -8.69
C GLN A 145 -12.36 16.10 -9.67
N ALA A 146 -11.67 15.48 -10.62
CA ALA A 146 -10.87 16.21 -11.62
C ALA A 146 -11.72 17.15 -12.49
N GLU A 147 -12.88 16.69 -12.96
CA GLU A 147 -13.80 17.47 -13.80
C GLU A 147 -14.47 18.64 -13.03
N ARG A 148 -14.83 18.44 -11.76
CA ARG A 148 -15.54 19.45 -10.96
C ARG A 148 -14.70 20.70 -10.69
N HIS A 149 -13.37 20.58 -10.60
CA HIS A 149 -12.47 21.72 -10.39
C HIS A 149 -12.17 22.51 -11.67
N THR A 150 -12.36 21.93 -12.84
CA THR A 150 -12.25 22.65 -14.11
C THR A 150 -13.45 23.55 -14.41
N TYR A 151 -14.59 23.36 -13.73
CA TYR A 151 -15.86 23.95 -14.19
C TYR A 151 -16.52 25.00 -13.29
N ASP A 152 -16.19 25.14 -11.99
CA ASP A 152 -16.80 26.21 -11.17
C ASP A 152 -15.96 26.63 -9.94
N PRO A 153 -15.33 27.83 -9.96
CA PRO A 153 -14.56 28.35 -8.83
C PRO A 153 -15.41 28.82 -7.64
N ASN A 154 -16.74 28.85 -7.74
CA ASN A 154 -17.64 29.31 -6.68
C ASN A 154 -18.31 28.18 -5.88
N ILE A 155 -17.98 26.91 -6.15
CA ILE A 155 -18.58 25.79 -5.42
C ILE A 155 -17.91 25.61 -4.06
N TRP A 156 -18.67 25.95 -3.02
CA TRP A 156 -18.37 25.61 -1.63
C TRP A 156 -18.95 24.22 -1.28
N PRO A 157 -18.22 23.37 -0.54
CA PRO A 157 -16.84 23.55 -0.10
C PRO A 157 -15.83 23.21 -1.21
N ILE A 158 -14.74 23.98 -1.26
CA ILE A 158 -13.56 23.63 -2.05
C ILE A 158 -13.03 22.33 -1.45
N THR A 159 -13.24 21.22 -2.14
CA THR A 159 -12.64 19.95 -1.72
C THR A 159 -11.14 20.10 -2.00
N GLU A 160 -10.29 20.03 -0.97
CA GLU A 160 -8.83 20.03 -1.18
C GLU A 160 -8.45 18.75 -1.92
N ILE A 161 -8.52 18.80 -3.26
CA ILE A 161 -7.98 17.74 -4.09
C ILE A 161 -6.47 17.76 -3.90
N LEU A 162 -5.98 16.66 -3.37
CA LEU A 162 -4.55 16.44 -3.28
C LEU A 162 -4.03 16.08 -4.69
N PRO A 163 -2.94 16.71 -5.16
CA PRO A 163 -2.33 16.33 -6.43
C PRO A 163 -1.82 14.88 -6.36
N PRO A 164 -1.73 14.15 -7.48
CA PRO A 164 -1.14 12.82 -7.48
C PRO A 164 0.31 12.87 -6.97
N ARG A 165 0.73 11.83 -6.22
CA ARG A 165 2.11 11.68 -5.77
C ARG A 165 2.96 11.09 -6.88
N GLY A 166 4.26 11.38 -6.77
CA GLY A 166 5.26 10.79 -7.64
C GLY A 166 6.49 11.66 -7.75
N ASN A 167 7.65 11.02 -7.69
CA ASN A 167 8.91 11.60 -8.13
C ASN A 167 9.50 10.66 -9.19
N PRO A 168 9.62 11.09 -10.46
CA PRO A 168 10.21 10.25 -11.51
C PRO A 168 11.58 9.66 -11.17
N ASN A 169 12.33 10.32 -10.29
CA ASN A 169 13.66 9.92 -9.85
C ASN A 169 13.65 9.07 -8.56
N ALA A 170 12.48 8.64 -8.07
CA ALA A 170 12.41 7.75 -6.91
C ALA A 170 13.04 6.39 -7.25
N ASP A 171 13.93 5.94 -6.37
CA ASP A 171 14.52 4.60 -6.42
C ASP A 171 13.56 3.58 -5.83
N CYS A 172 12.71 3.01 -6.69
CA CYS A 172 11.59 2.17 -6.27
C CYS A 172 11.26 1.06 -7.28
N ASP A 173 12.24 0.65 -8.09
CA ASP A 173 12.05 -0.45 -9.05
C ASP A 173 11.69 -1.77 -8.36
N TRP A 174 12.10 -1.93 -7.10
CA TRP A 174 11.73 -3.03 -6.24
C TRP A 174 10.20 -3.17 -6.08
N ILE A 175 9.43 -2.08 -6.07
CA ILE A 175 7.95 -2.14 -5.90
C ILE A 175 7.33 -2.93 -7.05
N THR A 176 7.73 -2.60 -8.28
CA THR A 176 7.23 -3.25 -9.48
C THR A 176 7.66 -4.72 -9.52
N ALA A 177 8.94 -4.99 -9.23
CA ALA A 177 9.48 -6.35 -9.22
C ALA A 177 8.77 -7.23 -8.18
N GLN A 178 8.57 -6.72 -6.97
CA GLN A 178 7.98 -7.47 -5.86
C GLN A 178 6.48 -7.69 -6.06
N PHE A 179 5.76 -6.71 -6.59
CA PHE A 179 4.35 -6.87 -6.94
C PHE A 179 4.13 -7.98 -7.96
N TYR A 180 4.84 -7.96 -9.11
CA TYR A 180 4.66 -8.99 -10.13
C TYR A 180 5.18 -10.37 -9.69
N SER A 181 6.18 -10.41 -8.81
CA SER A 181 6.60 -11.66 -8.16
C SER A 181 5.44 -12.26 -7.34
N LEU A 182 4.83 -11.46 -6.45
CA LEU A 182 3.71 -11.91 -5.61
C LEU A 182 2.52 -12.38 -6.43
N VAL A 183 2.12 -11.61 -7.45
CA VAL A 183 1.00 -12.00 -8.31
C VAL A 183 1.25 -13.33 -9.02
N ARG A 184 2.46 -13.58 -9.53
CA ARG A 184 2.81 -14.87 -10.15
C ARG A 184 2.69 -16.02 -9.17
N TYR A 185 3.17 -15.85 -7.94
CA TYR A 185 3.05 -16.87 -6.90
C TYR A 185 1.61 -17.17 -6.50
N THR A 186 0.73 -16.17 -6.52
CA THR A 186 -0.69 -16.36 -6.18
C THR A 186 -1.52 -16.89 -7.34
N THR A 187 -1.08 -16.74 -8.59
CA THR A 187 -1.82 -17.13 -9.81
C THR A 187 -1.35 -18.45 -10.43
N GLU A 188 -0.14 -18.94 -10.10
CA GLU A 188 0.30 -20.26 -10.52
C GLU A 188 -0.26 -21.36 -9.58
N PRO A 189 -1.17 -22.24 -10.05
CA PRO A 189 -1.48 -23.44 -9.30
C PRO A 189 -0.22 -24.30 -9.25
N PHE A 190 0.21 -24.70 -8.04
CA PHE A 190 1.30 -25.64 -7.79
C PHE A 190 1.29 -26.77 -8.84
N ARG A 191 2.14 -26.68 -9.86
CA ARG A 191 2.50 -27.82 -10.72
C ARG A 191 3.45 -28.72 -9.93
N TYR A 192 2.94 -29.39 -8.89
CA TYR A 192 3.56 -30.65 -8.49
C TYR A 192 3.24 -31.67 -9.57
N THR A 193 4.13 -31.71 -10.55
CA THR A 193 4.30 -32.88 -11.39
C THR A 193 4.70 -34.01 -10.44
N ILE A 194 3.73 -34.76 -9.95
CA ILE A 194 4.00 -36.08 -9.40
C ILE A 194 4.53 -36.86 -10.59
N LEU A 195 5.86 -36.92 -10.71
CA LEU A 195 6.56 -37.96 -11.45
C LEU A 195 6.03 -39.27 -10.89
N ARG A 196 5.01 -39.84 -11.54
CA ARG A 196 4.63 -41.23 -11.31
C ARG A 196 5.89 -42.04 -11.59
N PRO A 197 6.42 -42.79 -10.63
CA PRO A 197 7.46 -43.76 -10.94
C PRO A 197 6.84 -44.73 -11.95
N THR A 198 7.47 -44.86 -13.10
CA THR A 198 7.23 -45.96 -14.02
C THR A 198 7.54 -47.25 -13.27
N THR A 199 6.50 -47.93 -12.80
CA THR A 199 6.57 -49.33 -12.42
C THR A 199 5.55 -50.08 -13.26
N GLU A 200 5.97 -50.47 -14.47
CA GLU A 200 5.73 -51.87 -14.85
C GLU A 200 6.60 -52.72 -13.93
N PRO A 201 6.07 -53.82 -13.38
CA PRO A 201 6.31 -55.08 -14.07
C PRO A 201 5.13 -56.08 -14.04
N PHE A 202 5.03 -56.85 -15.14
CA PHE A 202 4.69 -58.28 -15.22
C PHE A 202 3.58 -58.86 -14.33
N GLN A 203 2.41 -59.17 -14.93
CA GLN A 203 1.97 -60.54 -15.24
C GLN A 203 0.72 -60.53 -16.13
#